data_AF-C6TF37-F1
#
_entry.id   AF-C6TF37-F1
#
_cell.length_a   1.000
_cell.length_b   1.000
_cell.length_c   1.000
_cell.angle_alpha   90.00
_cell.angle_beta   90.00
_cell.angle_gamma   90.00
#
_symmetry.space_group_name_H-M   'P 1'
#
loop_
_entity.id
_entity.type
_entity.pdbx_description
1 polymer ?
#
loop_
_entity_poly.entity_id
_entity_poly.type
_entity_poly.pdbx_seq_one_letter_code
_entity_poly.pdbx_strand_id
1 'polypeptide(L)' 'MLNAIKYFSRSKQNGLFINSCFSHCQTERQDTWFADNSPVIRNKAIALAVGDWYFDRAGVKAIDCPYPCDNTCHHLIFR' A
#
# COMPACT_ATOMS: atom_id res chain seq x y z
N MET A 1 -9.86 2.50 -11.38
CA MET A 1 -8.75 1.64 -10.90
C MET A 1 -9.27 0.40 -10.19
N LEU A 2 -9.96 0.50 -9.04
CA LEU A 2 -10.38 -0.67 -8.24
C LEU A 2 -11.22 -1.72 -9.00
N ASN A 3 -12.11 -1.30 -9.91
CA ASN A 3 -12.90 -2.26 -10.71
C ASN A 3 -12.03 -3.18 -11.58
N ALA A 4 -10.88 -2.71 -12.06
CA ALA A 4 -9.98 -3.50 -12.91
C ALA A 4 -9.34 -4.67 -12.17
N ILE A 5 -9.18 -4.56 -10.85
CA ILE A 5 -8.57 -5.60 -10.00
C ILE A 5 -9.60 -6.44 -9.23
N LYS A 6 -10.91 -6.26 -9.49
CA LYS A 6 -12.00 -6.92 -8.75
C LYS A 6 -11.91 -8.45 -8.78
N TYR A 7 -11.45 -9.02 -9.90
CA TYR A 7 -11.25 -10.47 -10.00
C TYR A 7 -9.99 -10.92 -9.25
N PHE A 8 -8.90 -10.18 -9.39
CA PHE A 8 -7.67 -10.43 -8.65
C PHE A 8 -7.91 -10.37 -7.12
N SER A 9 -8.69 -9.41 -6.64
CA SER A 9 -8.94 -9.23 -5.21
C SER A 9 -9.71 -10.37 -4.54
N ARG A 10 -10.37 -11.25 -5.31
CA ARG A 10 -11.13 -12.41 -4.80
C ARG A 10 -10.26 -13.58 -4.39
N SER A 11 -9.02 -13.66 -4.87
CA SER A 11 -8.11 -14.73 -4.47
C SER A 11 -7.70 -14.55 -3.00
N LYS A 12 -7.63 -15.66 -2.28
CA LYS A 12 -7.10 -15.72 -0.90
C LYS A 12 -5.57 -15.80 -0.87
N GLN A 13 -4.93 -16.13 -2.00
CA GLN A 13 -3.48 -16.36 -2.09
C GLN A 13 -2.67 -15.09 -2.38
N ASN A 14 -3.32 -13.97 -2.72
CA ASN A 14 -2.63 -12.71 -3.05
C ASN A 14 -2.90 -11.60 -2.03
N GLY A 15 -2.02 -10.61 -2.02
CA GLY A 15 -2.15 -9.38 -1.23
C GLY A 15 -2.61 -8.19 -2.07
N LEU A 16 -3.21 -7.19 -1.43
CA LEU A 16 -3.45 -5.86 -1.98
C LEU A 16 -3.13 -4.80 -0.92
N PHE A 17 -2.29 -3.85 -1.29
CA PHE A 17 -2.06 -2.60 -0.55
C PHE A 17 -2.23 -1.46 -1.55
N ILE A 18 -3.32 -0.72 -1.44
CA ILE A 18 -3.68 0.37 -2.36
C ILE A 18 -4.04 1.57 -1.51
N ASN A 19 -3.10 2.49 -1.35
CA ASN A 19 -3.32 3.72 -0.61
C ASN A 19 -3.65 4.89 -1.55
N SER A 20 -4.17 5.96 -0.95
CA SER A 20 -4.55 7.16 -1.67
C SER A 20 -3.35 8.08 -1.96
N CYS A 21 -2.28 7.55 -2.56
CA CYS A 21 -1.10 8.34 -2.94
C CYS A 21 -0.97 8.54 -4.45
N PHE A 22 -0.55 9.75 -4.83
CA PHE A 22 0.00 10.01 -6.16
C PHE A 22 1.53 9.87 -6.12
N SER A 23 2.01 8.63 -6.29
CA SER A 23 3.43 8.26 -6.18
C SER A 23 3.78 7.08 -7.08
N HIS A 24 5.04 6.96 -7.48
CA HIS A 24 5.59 5.84 -8.24
C HIS A 24 6.77 5.22 -7.45
N CYS A 25 7.10 3.94 -7.71
CA CYS A 25 8.22 3.23 -7.07
C CYS A 25 8.22 3.22 -5.52
N GLN A 26 7.04 3.18 -4.86
CA GLN A 26 6.94 3.21 -3.38
C GLN A 26 7.69 2.06 -2.68
N THR A 27 7.92 0.94 -3.37
CA THR A 27 8.64 -0.21 -2.81
C THR A 27 10.15 -0.11 -2.98
N GLU A 28 10.64 0.78 -3.84
CA GLU A 28 12.07 0.90 -4.13
C GLU A 28 12.79 1.86 -3.18
N ARG A 29 12.06 2.74 -2.49
CA ARG A 29 12.65 3.73 -1.59
C ARG A 29 12.32 3.43 -0.14
N GLN A 30 13.34 3.47 0.72
CA GLN A 30 13.18 3.16 2.14
C GLN A 30 12.21 4.12 2.86
N ASP A 31 12.20 5.39 2.47
CA ASP A 31 11.34 6.44 3.03
C ASP A 31 9.84 6.16 2.83
N THR A 32 9.47 5.44 1.77
CA THR A 32 8.09 5.05 1.45
C THR A 32 7.79 3.59 1.75
N TRP A 33 8.82 2.74 1.79
CA TRP A 33 8.69 1.31 2.06
C TRP A 33 8.58 1.00 3.56
N PHE A 34 9.54 1.47 4.37
CA PHE A 34 9.69 1.06 5.78
C PHE A 34 10.51 2.06 6.62
N ALA A 35 10.20 3.35 6.51
CA ALA A 35 10.67 4.39 7.43
C ALA A 35 9.57 4.74 8.45
N ASP A 36 9.95 5.42 9.53
CA ASP A 36 9.02 5.82 10.61
C ASP A 36 7.84 6.67 10.12
N ASN A 37 8.05 7.45 9.05
CA ASN A 37 7.03 8.28 8.41
C ASN A 37 6.56 7.73 7.06
N SER A 38 6.80 6.44 6.77
CA SER A 38 6.31 5.82 5.53
C SER A 38 4.78 5.86 5.43
N PRO A 39 4.22 5.87 4.21
CA PRO A 39 2.77 5.84 4.02
C PRO A 39 2.12 4.63 4.69
N VAL A 40 0.98 4.85 5.34
CA VAL A 40 0.25 3.83 6.08
C VAL A 40 -1.22 3.76 5.70
N ILE A 41 -1.77 2.55 5.66
CA ILE A 41 -3.23 2.33 5.69
C ILE A 41 -3.58 1.77 7.06
N ARG A 42 -4.47 2.44 7.79
CA ARG A 42 -4.91 2.02 9.14
C ARG A 42 -3.72 1.74 10.08
N ASN A 43 -2.74 2.64 10.10
CA ASN A 43 -1.50 2.54 10.88
C ASN A 43 -0.60 1.35 10.53
N LYS A 44 -0.73 0.77 9.33
CA LYS A 44 0.17 -0.29 8.83
C LYS A 44 0.93 0.19 7.61
N ALA A 45 2.26 0.19 7.71
CA ALA A 45 3.19 0.52 6.62
C ALA A 45 3.20 -0.56 5.53
N ILE A 46 3.65 -0.18 4.33
CA ILE A 46 3.71 -1.07 3.16
C ILE A 46 4.50 -2.34 3.47
N ALA A 47 5.72 -2.21 3.99
CA ALA A 47 6.58 -3.37 4.26
C ALA A 47 5.99 -4.34 5.28
N LEU A 48 5.28 -3.83 6.31
CA LEU A 48 4.61 -4.68 7.29
C LEU A 48 3.43 -5.42 6.68
N ALA A 49 2.63 -4.73 5.87
CA ALA A 49 1.52 -5.35 5.15
C ALA A 49 2.01 -6.42 4.16
N VAL A 50 3.05 -6.14 3.39
CA VAL A 50 3.65 -7.14 2.49
C VAL A 50 4.26 -8.30 3.29
N GLY A 51 4.97 -8.03 4.38
CA GLY A 51 5.54 -9.07 5.23
C GLY A 51 4.48 -9.98 5.85
N ASP A 52 3.37 -9.42 6.33
CA ASP A 52 2.28 -10.22 6.89
C ASP A 52 1.63 -11.13 5.85
N TRP A 53 1.49 -10.66 4.60
CA TRP A 53 1.02 -11.49 3.50
C TRP A 53 2.06 -12.54 3.09
N TYR A 54 3.33 -12.16 2.94
CA TYR A 54 4.40 -13.04 2.44
C TYR A 54 4.72 -14.20 3.40
N PHE A 55 4.69 -13.94 4.71
CA PHE A 55 4.95 -14.95 5.74
C PHE A 55 3.68 -15.64 6.25
N ASP A 56 2.55 -15.54 5.52
CA ASP A 56 1.25 -16.13 5.88
C ASP A 56 0.77 -15.75 7.30
N ARG A 57 1.16 -14.58 7.82
CA ARG A 57 0.71 -14.08 9.13
C ARG A 57 -0.70 -13.52 9.06
N ALA A 58 -1.09 -12.92 7.94
CA ALA A 58 -2.44 -12.42 7.70
C ALA A 58 -2.76 -12.27 6.21
N GLY A 59 -4.04 -12.45 5.85
CA GLY A 59 -4.53 -12.04 4.54
C GLY A 59 -4.62 -10.51 4.44
N VAL A 60 -4.01 -9.92 3.42
CA VAL A 60 -3.92 -8.46 3.27
C VAL A 60 -4.71 -7.99 2.06
N LYS A 61 -5.81 -7.26 2.33
CA LYS A 61 -6.63 -6.55 1.32
C LYS A 61 -6.86 -5.11 1.78
N ALA A 62 -5.77 -4.39 1.98
CA ALA A 62 -5.79 -2.99 2.42
C ALA A 62 -6.05 -2.09 1.21
N ILE A 63 -7.25 -1.52 1.15
CA ILE A 63 -7.63 -0.52 0.16
C ILE A 63 -8.11 0.69 0.94
N ASP A 64 -7.53 1.83 0.63
CA ASP A 64 -7.80 3.09 1.30
C ASP A 64 -9.01 3.83 0.70
N CYS A 65 -9.27 5.05 1.18
CA CYS A 65 -10.29 5.93 0.64
C CYS A 65 -9.99 6.44 -0.78
N PRO A 66 -10.99 7.00 -1.49
CA PRO A 66 -10.78 7.66 -2.78
C PRO A 66 -9.79 8.82 -2.66
N TYR A 67 -8.89 8.90 -3.65
CA TYR A 67 -7.90 9.97 -3.72
C TYR A 67 -8.51 11.38 -3.81
N PRO A 68 -7.92 12.41 -3.15
CA PRO A 68 -6.75 12.40 -2.24
C PRO A 68 -7.15 12.46 -0.75
N CYS A 69 -6.93 11.39 0.01
CA CYS A 69 -7.23 11.34 1.45
C CYS A 69 -6.07 10.88 2.35
N ASP A 70 -5.08 10.18 1.81
CA ASP A 70 -3.94 9.69 2.59
C ASP A 70 -2.94 10.83 2.84
N ASN A 71 -2.93 11.35 4.06
CA ASN A 71 -2.04 12.43 4.49
C ASN A 71 -0.64 11.93 4.87
N THR A 72 -0.37 10.63 4.75
CA THR A 72 0.94 10.01 5.03
C THR A 72 1.78 9.79 3.78
N CYS A 73 1.23 10.15 2.61
CA CYS A 73 1.92 10.07 1.33
C CYS A 73 3.16 10.96 1.25
N HIS A 74 4.23 10.43 0.66
CA HIS A 74 5.33 11.25 0.14
C HIS A 74 5.06 11.53 -1.34
N HIS A 75 4.75 12.79 -1.67
CA HIS A 75 4.62 13.23 -3.06
C HIS A 75 6.02 13.40 -3.67
N LEU A 76 6.49 12.37 -4.36
CA LEU A 76 7.79 12.36 -5.03
C LEU A 76 7.73 13.25 -6.28
N ILE A 77 7.87 14.57 -6.10
CA ILE A 77 8.03 15.53 -7.19
C ILE A 77 9.49 15.52 -7.61
N PHE A 78 9.81 14.79 -8.69
CA PHE A 78 11.12 14.85 -9.32
C PHE A 78 11.26 16.20 -10.05
N ARG A 79 12.21 17.03 -9.62
CA ARG A 79 12.63 18.26 -10.32
C ARG A 79 13.78 17.95 -11.27
#